data_AF-Q8MJ10-F1
#
_entry.id   AF-Q8MJ10-F1
#
_cell.length_a   1.000
_cell.length_b   1.000
_cell.length_c   1.000
_cell.angle_alpha   90.00
_cell.angle_beta   90.00
_cell.angle_gamma   90.00
#
_symmetry.space_group_name_H-M   'P 1'
#
loop_
_entity.id
_entity.type
_entity.pdbx_description
1 polymer ?
#
loop_
_entity_poly.entity_id
_entity_poly.type
_entity_poly.pdbx_seq_one_letter_code
_entity_poly.pdbx_strand_id
1 'polypeptide(L)'
;LDFIPGLHPLLSLSKMDQTLVIYRQILTSLPSRNVVQISNDLENLRDLLHLLAASKSCPLPQVRALESLESLGVVLEASLYSTEVV
;
A
#
# COMPACT_ATOMS: atom_id res chain seq x y z
N LEU A 1 14.56 -0.44 12.19
CA LEU A 1 14.04 0.49 11.16
C LEU A 1 13.13 1.46 11.88
N ASP A 2 13.70 2.29 12.74
CA ASP A 2 12.89 3.00 13.75
C ASP A 2 12.40 4.36 13.25
N PHE A 3 12.82 4.75 12.03
CA PHE A 3 12.56 6.06 11.44
C PHE A 3 12.42 6.01 9.91
N ILE A 4 11.75 5.01 9.33
CA ILE A 4 11.21 5.21 7.98
C ILE A 4 10.13 6.29 8.15
N PRO A 5 10.31 7.50 7.59
CA PRO A 5 9.33 8.57 7.78
C PRO A 5 8.00 8.05 7.24
N GLY A 6 7.04 7.84 8.15
CA GLY A 6 5.72 7.36 7.79
C GLY A 6 5.20 8.26 6.68
N LEU A 7 4.93 7.68 5.51
CA LEU A 7 4.15 8.32 4.46
C LEU A 7 3.02 9.04 5.18
N HIS A 8 3.04 10.38 5.18
CA HIS A 8 2.16 11.22 5.98
C HIS A 8 0.79 10.57 6.04
N PRO A 9 0.25 10.17 7.21
CA PRO A 9 -1.03 9.50 7.27
C PRO A 9 -2.07 10.53 6.87
N LEU A 10 -2.32 10.59 5.57
CA LEU A 10 -3.30 11.47 4.99
C LEU A 10 -4.64 10.88 5.43
N LEU A 11 -5.27 11.57 6.39
CA LEU A 11 -6.31 11.08 7.32
C LEU A 11 -7.66 10.69 6.70
N SER A 12 -7.74 10.36 5.39
CA SER A 12 -8.98 9.93 4.75
C SER A 12 -8.95 8.45 4.39
N LEU A 13 -10.12 7.79 4.47
CA LEU A 13 -10.29 6.40 4.05
C LEU A 13 -9.87 6.18 2.59
N SER A 14 -10.05 7.18 1.72
CA SER A 14 -9.60 7.12 0.32
C SER A 14 -8.08 7.13 0.18
N LYS A 15 -7.37 7.92 1.00
CA LYS A 15 -5.89 7.93 1.01
C LYS A 15 -5.34 6.65 1.62
N MET A 16 -6.01 6.09 2.62
CA MET A 16 -5.70 4.76 3.16
C MET A 16 -5.87 3.68 2.09
N ASP A 17 -7.01 3.65 1.37
CA ASP A 17 -7.24 2.71 0.27
C ASP A 17 -6.15 2.81 -0.81
N GLN A 18 -5.82 4.05 -1.22
CA GLN A 18 -4.76 4.30 -2.21
C GLN A 18 -3.40 3.77 -1.75
N THR A 19 -3.07 3.97 -0.48
CA THR A 19 -1.81 3.52 0.11
C THR A 19 -1.71 1.99 0.08
N LEU A 20 -2.79 1.29 0.42
CA LEU A 20 -2.83 -0.17 0.39
C LEU A 20 -2.70 -0.73 -1.03
N VAL A 21 -3.31 -0.07 -2.03
CA VAL A 21 -3.12 -0.45 -3.45
C VAL A 21 -1.66 -0.38 -3.86
N ILE A 22 -0.97 0.71 -3.48
CA ILE A 22 0.45 0.89 -3.79
C ILE A 22 1.30 -0.20 -3.11
N TYR A 23 1.09 -0.45 -1.82
CA TYR A 23 1.81 -1.52 -1.12
C TYR A 23 1.56 -2.90 -1.73
N ARG A 24 0.33 -3.19 -2.15
CA ARG A 24 0.01 -4.44 -2.84
C ARG A 24 0.78 -4.58 -4.15
N GLN A 25 0.87 -3.51 -4.95
CA GLN A 25 1.66 -3.52 -6.19
C GLN A 25 3.15 -3.73 -5.93
N ILE A 26 3.72 -3.07 -4.92
CA ILE A 26 5.11 -3.27 -4.51
C ILE A 26 5.32 -4.73 -4.11
N LEU A 27 4.49 -5.25 -3.22
CA LEU A 27 4.56 -6.63 -2.76
C LEU A 27 4.49 -7.61 -3.94
N THR A 28 3.56 -7.45 -4.88
CA THR A 28 3.47 -8.35 -6.05
C THR A 28 4.72 -8.38 -6.93
N SER A 29 5.59 -7.36 -6.85
CA SER A 29 6.86 -7.32 -7.59
C SER A 29 8.03 -8.01 -6.86
N LEU A 30 7.87 -8.38 -5.58
CA LEU A 30 8.95 -8.93 -4.75
C LEU A 30 8.93 -10.48 -4.75
N PRO A 31 10.09 -11.16 -4.88
CA PRO A 31 10.17 -12.62 -5.07
C PRO A 31 10.07 -13.47 -3.78
N SER A 32 9.34 -13.03 -2.75
CA SER A 32 9.33 -13.68 -1.42
C SER A 32 8.03 -14.41 -1.08
N ARG A 33 8.13 -15.53 -0.34
CA ARG A 33 6.98 -16.35 0.08
C ARG A 33 6.08 -15.64 1.10
N ASN A 34 6.64 -14.78 1.96
CA ASN A 34 5.88 -14.06 2.98
C ASN A 34 5.03 -12.92 2.39
N VAL A 35 5.36 -12.47 1.18
CA VAL A 35 4.66 -11.42 0.43
C VAL A 35 3.22 -11.84 0.12
N VAL A 36 2.97 -13.14 -0.13
CA VAL A 36 1.63 -13.65 -0.46
C VAL A 36 0.67 -13.45 0.71
N GLN A 37 1.11 -13.77 1.93
CA GLN A 37 0.27 -13.60 3.13
C GLN A 37 -0.01 -12.12 3.38
N ILE A 38 1.01 -11.27 3.32
CA ILE A 38 0.85 -9.83 3.52
C ILE A 38 -0.07 -9.23 2.45
N SER A 39 0.04 -9.65 1.19
CA SER A 39 -0.84 -9.21 0.10
C SER A 39 -2.32 -9.55 0.38
N ASN A 40 -2.60 -10.75 0.91
CA ASN A 40 -3.96 -11.12 1.33
C ASN A 40 -4.46 -10.26 2.50
N ASP A 41 -3.59 -9.99 3.47
CA ASP A 41 -3.93 -9.15 4.62
C ASP A 41 -4.23 -7.70 4.19
N LEU A 42 -3.50 -7.17 3.20
CA LEU A 42 -3.79 -5.85 2.62
C LEU A 42 -5.15 -5.82 1.92
N GLU A 43 -5.55 -6.89 1.22
CA GLU A 43 -6.86 -6.96 0.58
C GLU A 43 -7.99 -6.97 1.61
N ASN A 44 -7.85 -7.81 2.64
CA ASN A 44 -8.81 -7.84 3.75
C ASN A 44 -8.96 -6.45 4.40
N LEU A 45 -7.86 -5.71 4.56
CA LEU A 45 -7.90 -4.35 5.12
C LEU A 45 -8.60 -3.36 4.18
N ARG A 46 -8.41 -3.47 2.86
CA ARG A 46 -9.14 -2.65 1.88
C ARG A 46 -10.64 -2.93 1.94
N ASP A 47 -11.05 -4.18 2.02
CA ASP A 47 -12.46 -4.56 2.14
C ASP A 47 -13.09 -3.94 3.40
N LEU A 48 -12.37 -3.97 4.53
CA LEU A 48 -12.81 -3.32 5.77
C LEU A 48 -12.94 -1.79 5.62
N LEU A 49 -12.03 -1.14 4.90
CA LEU A 49 -12.14 0.31 4.61
C LEU A 49 -13.36 0.62 3.74
N HIS A 50 -13.61 -0.18 2.71
CA HIS A 50 -14.78 -0.04 1.85
C HIS A 50 -16.09 -0.25 2.62
N LEU A 51 -16.15 -1.27 3.50
CA LEU A 51 -17.28 -1.53 4.38
C LEU A 51 -17.52 -0.36 5.35
N LEU A 52 -16.46 0.16 5.97
CA LEU A 52 -16.55 1.32 6.86
C LEU A 52 -17.05 2.56 6.11
N ALA A 53 -16.51 2.82 4.91
CA ALA A 53 -16.90 3.95 4.09
C ALA A 53 -18.38 3.86 3.65
N ALA A 54 -18.82 2.66 3.25
CA ALA A 54 -20.22 2.38 2.95
C ALA A 54 -21.13 2.61 4.16
N SER A 55 -20.74 2.15 5.35
CA SER A 55 -21.49 2.38 6.60
C SER A 55 -21.65 3.87 6.94
N LYS A 56 -20.72 4.71 6.47
CA LYS A 56 -20.74 6.17 6.65
C LYS A 56 -21.38 6.92 5.48
N SER A 57 -21.96 6.23 4.49
CA SER A 57 -22.50 6.83 3.26
C SER A 57 -21.48 7.67 2.48
N CYS A 58 -20.20 7.29 2.55
CA CYS A 58 -19.08 7.96 1.89
C CYS A 58 -18.39 6.98 0.93
N PRO A 59 -18.90 6.75 -0.29
CA PRO A 59 -18.30 5.78 -1.20
C PRO A 59 -16.84 6.17 -1.54
N LEU A 60 -15.93 5.20 -1.50
CA LEU A 60 -14.54 5.42 -1.89
C LEU A 60 -14.43 5.44 -3.42
N PRO A 61 -13.67 6.40 -4.00
CA PRO A 61 -13.41 6.39 -5.42
C PRO A 61 -12.60 5.14 -5.79
N GLN A 62 -12.81 4.63 -7.00
CA GLN A 62 -12.02 3.51 -7.50
C GLN A 62 -10.57 3.96 -7.68
N VAL A 63 -9.68 3.48 -6.82
CA VAL A 63 -8.25 3.76 -6.95
C VAL A 63 -7.72 3.02 -8.17
N ARG A 64 -7.11 3.76 -9.10
CA ARG A 64 -6.37 3.17 -10.21
C ARG A 64 -5.01 2.71 -9.71
N ALA A 65 -4.63 1.50 -10.10
CA ALA A 65 -3.30 0.98 -9.90
C ALA A 65 -2.26 1.94 -10.51
N LEU A 66 -1.11 2.10 -9.85
CA LEU A 66 -0.01 2.91 -10.35
C LEU A 66 0.45 2.38 -11.73
N GLU A 67 0.62 3.26 -12.71
CA GLU A 67 0.94 2.89 -14.11
C GLU A 67 2.34 2.26 -14.25
N SER A 68 3.29 2.62 -13.39
CA SER A 68 4.63 2.02 -13.35
C SER A 68 5.21 2.10 -11.94
N LEU A 69 5.85 1.01 -11.50
CA LEU A 69 6.62 0.96 -10.24
C LEU A 69 7.97 1.70 -10.37
N GLU A 70 8.40 2.08 -11.58
CA GLU A 70 9.68 2.80 -11.80
C GLU A 70 9.75 4.13 -11.05
N SER A 71 8.61 4.81 -10.85
CA SER A 71 8.56 6.05 -10.06
C SER A 71 8.80 5.82 -8.56
N LEU A 72 8.65 4.58 -8.08
CA LEU A 72 8.96 4.17 -6.69
C LEU A 72 10.39 3.67 -6.55
N GLY A 73 11.05 3.29 -7.65
CA GLY A 73 12.45 2.83 -7.65
C GLY A 73 13.40 3.83 -7.01
N VAL A 74 13.21 5.14 -7.23
CA VAL A 74 14.04 6.20 -6.60
C VAL A 74 13.90 6.22 -5.06
N VAL A 75 12.74 5.82 -4.53
CA VAL A 75 12.48 5.79 -3.07
C VAL A 75 12.96 4.47 -2.44
N LEU A 76 12.85 3.36 -3.18
CA LEU A 76 13.21 2.02 -2.72
C LEU A 76 14.72 1.72 -2.84
N GLU A 77 15.40 2.28 -3.85
CA GLU A 77 16.85 2.10 -4.11
C GLU A 77 17.75 3.01 -3.25
N ALA A 78 17.18 3.99 -2.54
CA ALA A 78 17.95 4.97 -1.76
C ALA A 78 18.53 4.41 -0.44
N SER A 79 18.44 3.11 -0.22
CA SER A 79 18.76 2.46 1.04
C SER A 79 19.82 1.36 0.87
N LEU A 80 20.67 1.18 1.89
CA LEU A 80 21.64 0.07 1.98
C LEU A 80 20.97 -1.30 2.25
N TYR A 81 19.65 -1.34 2.36
CA TYR A 81 18.83 -2.51 2.61
C TYR A 81 18.08 -2.93 1.35
N SER A 82 17.84 -4.24 1.21
CA SER A 82 17.03 -4.82 0.13
C SER A 82 15.65 -4.16 0.07
N THR A 83 15.07 -4.01 -1.11
CA THR A 83 13.73 -3.42 -1.31
C THR A 83 12.63 -4.07 -0.46
N GLU A 84 12.80 -5.32 -0.05
CA GLU A 84 11.91 -6.06 0.85
C GLU A 84 11.98 -5.59 2.32
N VAL A 85 13.05 -4.89 2.70
CA VAL A 85 13.38 -4.48 4.07
C VAL A 85 13.17 -2.98 4.29
N VAL A 86 13.12 -2.17 3.22
CA VAL A 86 12.87 -0.71 3.24
C VAL A 86 11.39 -0.39 3.37
#